data_AF-A0A7S0QV02-F1
#
_entry.id   AF-A0A7S0QV02-F1
#
_cell.length_a   1.000
_cell.length_b   1.000
_cell.length_c   1.000
_cell.angle_alpha   90.00
_cell.angle_beta   90.00
_cell.angle_gamma   90.00
#
_symmetry.space_group_name_H-M   'P 1'
#
loop_
_entity.id
_entity.type
_entity.pdbx_description
1 polymer ?
#
loop_
_entity_poly.entity_id
_entity_poly.type
_entity_poly.pdbx_seq_one_letter_code
_entity_poly.pdbx_strand_id
1 'polypeptide(L)'
;ENELWLAAALMQPCLGHLEPPQLAAAVAGLLCPETLNRGSRASCAYGPSEAVVEAVREIEPARQQLQAIQDAAGIYTDVAVDLRLSGLVEAWASGADWAQITNDTSLDEGDVVRVLRRTADFLAQVKLVGALPDQLHGTASKAAKLVDRPPIADLAVY
;
A
#
# COMPACT_ATOMS: atom_id res chain seq x y z
N GLU A 1 1.98 9.78 8.71
CA GLU A 1 2.58 9.53 7.38
C GLU A 1 3.97 10.12 7.31
N ASN A 2 4.98 9.29 7.07
CA ASN A 2 6.28 9.77 6.63
C ASN A 2 6.19 10.11 5.13
N GLU A 3 5.70 11.31 4.82
CA GLU A 3 5.48 11.76 3.43
C GLU A 3 6.77 11.73 2.60
N LEU A 4 7.91 12.03 3.22
CA LEU A 4 9.22 11.96 2.56
C LEU A 4 9.57 10.53 2.15
N TRP A 5 9.29 9.56 3.03
CA TRP A 5 9.45 8.14 2.71
C TRP A 5 8.53 7.71 1.56
N LEU A 6 7.26 8.07 1.63
CA LEU A 6 6.28 7.73 0.59
C LEU A 6 6.69 8.31 -0.77
N ALA A 7 7.12 9.57 -0.81
CA ALA A 7 7.63 10.19 -2.02
C ALA A 7 8.89 9.48 -2.55
N ALA A 8 9.85 9.17 -1.68
CA ALA A 8 11.08 8.48 -2.07
C ALA A 8 10.81 7.07 -2.63
N ALA A 9 9.86 6.34 -2.06
CA ALA A 9 9.42 5.04 -2.53
C ALA A 9 8.71 5.14 -3.89
N LEU A 10 7.77 6.09 -4.05
CA LEU A 10 7.02 6.30 -5.30
C LEU A 10 7.90 6.77 -6.48
N MET A 11 9.06 7.37 -6.20
CA MET A 11 10.04 7.73 -7.24
C MET A 11 10.83 6.52 -7.76
N GLN A 12 10.76 5.35 -7.10
CA GLN A 12 11.48 4.16 -7.56
C GLN A 12 10.81 3.59 -8.83
N PRO A 13 11.58 3.35 -9.93
CA PRO A 13 11.03 2.84 -11.17
C PRO A 13 10.34 1.48 -11.04
N CYS A 14 10.75 0.65 -10.08
CA CYS A 14 10.19 -0.68 -9.85
C CYS A 14 8.67 -0.67 -9.63
N LEU A 15 8.12 0.36 -8.97
CA LEU A 15 6.68 0.50 -8.75
C LEU A 15 5.91 0.79 -10.04
N GLY A 16 6.56 1.42 -11.02
CA GLY A 16 5.96 1.68 -12.34
C GLY A 16 5.77 0.41 -13.18
N HIS A 17 6.51 -0.66 -12.89
CA HIS A 17 6.42 -1.95 -13.59
C HIS A 17 5.38 -2.90 -13.00
N LEU A 18 4.79 -2.57 -11.85
CA LEU A 18 3.77 -3.40 -11.23
C LEU A 18 2.44 -3.32 -11.97
N GLU A 19 1.72 -4.43 -12.04
CA GLU A 19 0.33 -4.43 -12.47
C GLU A 19 -0.55 -3.68 -11.44
N PRO A 20 -1.72 -3.15 -11.83
CA PRO A 20 -2.54 -2.34 -10.93
C PRO A 20 -2.88 -3.01 -9.56
N PRO A 21 -3.25 -4.30 -9.47
CA PRO A 21 -3.45 -4.96 -8.18
C PRO A 21 -2.18 -5.05 -7.34
N GLN A 22 -1.03 -5.31 -7.98
CA GLN A 22 0.28 -5.40 -7.33
C GLN A 22 0.73 -4.03 -6.81
N LEU A 23 0.49 -2.96 -7.56
CA LEU A 23 0.76 -1.60 -7.10
C LEU A 23 -0.08 -1.27 -5.87
N ALA A 24 -1.37 -1.64 -5.85
CA ALA A 24 -2.21 -1.46 -4.67
C ALA A 24 -1.66 -2.21 -3.45
N ALA A 25 -1.18 -3.44 -3.64
CA ALA A 25 -0.56 -4.25 -2.60
C ALA A 25 0.74 -3.63 -2.05
N ALA A 26 1.61 -3.13 -2.93
CA ALA A 26 2.84 -2.45 -2.55
C ALA A 26 2.55 -1.17 -1.76
N VAL A 27 1.61 -0.34 -2.24
CA VAL A 27 1.17 0.89 -1.55
C VAL A 27 0.57 0.57 -0.19
N ALA A 28 -0.28 -0.45 -0.09
CA ALA A 28 -0.81 -0.88 1.20
C ALA A 28 0.32 -1.25 2.17
N GLY A 29 1.38 -1.89 1.68
CA GLY A 29 2.56 -2.23 2.47
C GLY A 29 3.33 -1.01 3.00
N LEU A 30 3.40 0.06 2.20
CA LEU A 30 4.01 1.34 2.60
C LEU A 30 3.16 2.08 3.66
N LEU A 31 1.83 1.93 3.63
CA LEU A 31 0.88 2.57 4.56
C LEU A 31 0.56 1.72 5.80
N CYS A 32 0.83 0.42 5.75
CA CYS A 32 0.48 -0.57 6.76
C CYS A 32 0.98 -0.25 8.19
N PRO A 33 2.21 0.28 8.40
CA PRO A 33 2.69 0.64 9.74
C PRO A 33 1.81 1.66 10.49
N GLU A 34 0.99 2.41 9.76
CA GLU A 34 0.05 3.39 10.33
C GLU A 34 -1.38 2.87 10.47
N THR A 35 -1.63 1.67 9.94
CA THR A 35 -2.94 1.03 9.91
C THR A 35 -3.01 -0.11 10.92
N LEU A 36 -1.89 -0.79 11.16
CA LEU A 36 -1.78 -1.81 12.20
C LEU A 36 -1.03 -1.27 13.42
N ASN A 37 -1.56 -1.53 14.61
CA ASN A 37 -0.80 -1.35 15.85
C ASN A 37 0.45 -2.24 15.82
N ARG A 38 1.60 -1.73 16.31
CA ARG A 38 2.89 -2.45 16.34
C ARG A 38 2.87 -3.80 17.08
N GLY A 39 1.84 -4.08 17.88
CA GLY A 39 1.60 -5.36 18.56
C GLY A 39 0.51 -6.24 17.94
N SER A 40 -0.10 -5.82 16.83
CA SER A 40 -1.18 -6.55 16.17
C SER A 40 -0.65 -7.87 15.60
N ARG A 41 -1.32 -8.98 15.95
CA ARG A 41 -1.11 -10.32 15.37
C ARG A 41 -1.92 -10.51 14.09
N ALA A 42 -2.15 -9.44 13.34
CA ALA A 42 -2.84 -9.50 12.06
C ALA A 42 -2.20 -10.59 11.18
N SER A 43 -3.03 -11.53 10.80
CA SER A 43 -2.71 -12.64 9.91
C SER A 43 -3.68 -12.62 8.74
N CYS A 44 -3.18 -13.01 7.59
CA CYS A 44 -3.95 -13.09 6.37
C CYS A 44 -3.52 -14.34 5.60
N ALA A 45 -4.47 -15.04 4.99
CA ALA A 45 -4.19 -16.20 4.15
C ALA A 45 -3.48 -15.82 2.84
N TYR A 46 -3.59 -14.54 2.44
CA TYR A 46 -2.97 -14.00 1.23
C TYR A 46 -1.56 -13.47 1.54
N GLY A 47 -0.56 -13.99 0.81
CA GLY A 47 0.79 -13.43 0.78
C GLY A 47 0.96 -12.40 -0.34
N PRO A 48 1.94 -11.48 -0.23
CA PRO A 48 2.30 -10.62 -1.37
C PRO A 48 2.79 -11.47 -2.54
N SER A 49 2.46 -11.06 -3.77
CA SER A 49 3.05 -11.69 -4.95
C SER A 49 4.57 -11.47 -5.02
N GLU A 50 5.26 -12.35 -5.77
CA GLU A 50 6.71 -12.25 -5.97
C GLU A 50 7.11 -10.88 -6.54
N ALA A 51 6.33 -10.35 -7.48
CA ALA A 51 6.55 -9.02 -8.05
C ALA A 51 6.55 -7.90 -6.98
N VAL A 52 5.61 -7.95 -6.03
CA VAL A 52 5.54 -6.99 -4.92
C VAL A 52 6.74 -7.14 -3.98
N VAL A 53 7.12 -8.38 -3.66
CA VAL A 53 8.29 -8.65 -2.81
C VAL A 53 9.58 -8.14 -3.45
N GLU A 54 9.79 -8.39 -4.74
CA GLU A 54 10.97 -7.90 -5.47
C GLU A 54 10.97 -6.38 -5.58
N ALA A 55 9.82 -5.75 -5.89
CA ALA A 55 9.74 -4.28 -5.93
C ALA A 55 10.10 -3.64 -4.58
N VAL A 56 9.64 -4.21 -3.47
CA VAL A 56 9.98 -3.74 -2.11
C VAL A 56 11.46 -3.96 -1.79
N ARG A 57 12.04 -5.07 -2.26
CA ARG A 57 13.49 -5.32 -2.15
C ARG A 57 14.29 -4.26 -2.91
N GLU A 58 13.84 -3.85 -4.09
CA GLU A 58 14.49 -2.79 -4.87
C GLU A 58 14.37 -1.40 -4.22
N ILE A 59 13.32 -1.18 -3.42
CA ILE A 59 13.09 0.07 -2.66
C ILE A 59 13.98 0.15 -1.39
N GLU A 60 14.44 -0.99 -0.86
CA GLU A 60 15.17 -1.08 0.41
C GLU A 60 16.42 -0.18 0.51
N PRO A 61 17.27 -0.01 -0.53
CA PRO A 61 18.40 0.92 -0.45
C PRO A 61 17.98 2.37 -0.22
N ALA A 62 16.89 2.82 -0.86
CA ALA A 62 16.35 4.16 -0.66
C ALA A 62 15.82 4.34 0.77
N ARG A 63 15.20 3.29 1.33
CA ARG A 63 14.75 3.24 2.73
C ARG A 63 15.90 3.43 3.71
N GLN A 64 16.98 2.67 3.52
CA GLN A 64 18.17 2.71 4.37
C GLN A 64 18.87 4.07 4.28
N GLN A 65 18.98 4.62 3.07
CA GLN A 65 19.55 5.95 2.87
C GLN A 65 18.74 7.03 3.59
N LEU A 66 17.41 7.00 3.46
CA LEU A 66 16.54 7.96 4.14
C LEU A 66 16.64 7.82 5.66
N GLN A 67 16.63 6.60 6.18
CA GLN A 67 16.80 6.35 7.62
C GLN A 67 18.12 6.93 8.13
N ALA A 68 19.23 6.69 7.43
CA ALA A 68 20.54 7.22 7.82
C ALA A 68 20.58 8.76 7.84
N ILE A 69 19.91 9.41 6.87
CA ILE A 69 19.79 10.88 6.82
C ILE A 69 18.94 11.38 8.00
N GLN A 70 17.81 10.74 8.29
CA GLN A 70 16.97 11.10 9.42
C GLN A 70 17.71 10.93 10.76
N ASP A 71 18.43 9.82 10.95
CA ASP A 71 19.20 9.55 12.16
C ASP A 71 20.29 10.61 12.37
N ALA A 72 21.02 10.97 11.32
CA ALA A 72 22.03 12.03 11.37
C ALA A 72 21.43 13.41 11.68
N ALA A 73 20.17 13.64 11.32
CA ALA A 73 19.42 14.86 11.61
C ALA A 73 18.66 14.83 12.95
N GLY A 74 18.72 13.73 13.71
CA GLY A 74 17.96 13.56 14.96
C GLY A 74 16.44 13.43 14.75
N ILE A 75 16.01 12.96 13.57
CA ILE A 75 14.60 12.74 13.23
C ILE A 75 14.26 11.26 13.46
N TYR A 76 13.26 10.98 14.28
CA TYR A 76 12.88 9.62 14.68
C TYR A 76 11.57 9.12 14.06
N THR A 77 11.10 9.77 12.98
CA THR A 77 9.92 9.30 12.24
C THR A 77 10.24 7.97 11.57
N ASP A 78 9.35 6.99 11.68
CA ASP A 78 9.61 5.64 11.16
C ASP A 78 9.70 5.63 9.61
N VAL A 79 10.60 4.81 9.08
CA VAL A 79 10.75 4.53 7.64
C VAL A 79 10.51 3.04 7.43
N ALA A 80 9.24 2.66 7.55
CA ALA A 80 8.81 1.26 7.60
C ALA A 80 8.06 0.82 6.35
N VAL A 81 8.15 -0.48 6.07
CA VAL A 81 7.33 -1.21 5.10
C VAL A 81 6.84 -2.48 5.77
N ASP A 82 5.56 -2.78 5.66
CA ASP A 82 4.95 -3.96 6.27
C ASP A 82 3.98 -4.64 5.30
N LEU A 83 4.42 -5.75 4.71
CA LEU A 83 3.69 -6.45 3.66
C LEU A 83 2.61 -7.41 4.17
N ARG A 84 2.34 -7.47 5.48
CA ARG A 84 1.38 -8.43 6.06
C ARG A 84 -0.03 -8.33 5.46
N LEU A 85 -0.42 -7.15 4.99
CA LEU A 85 -1.74 -6.91 4.38
C LEU A 85 -1.68 -6.73 2.87
N SER A 86 -0.49 -6.73 2.26
CA SER A 86 -0.33 -6.53 0.82
C SER A 86 -1.08 -7.58 0.02
N GLY A 87 -0.98 -8.86 0.41
CA GLY A 87 -1.70 -9.95 -0.26
C GLY A 87 -3.23 -9.79 -0.20
N LEU A 88 -3.77 -9.32 0.93
CA LEU A 88 -5.21 -9.08 1.08
C LEU A 88 -5.68 -8.02 0.09
N VAL A 89 -4.94 -6.91 0.01
CA VAL A 89 -5.26 -5.80 -0.90
C VAL A 89 -5.10 -6.22 -2.36
N GLU A 90 -4.07 -7.01 -2.67
CA GLU A 90 -3.86 -7.58 -4.01
C GLU A 90 -5.04 -8.46 -4.43
N ALA A 91 -5.48 -9.37 -3.55
CA ALA A 91 -6.60 -10.27 -3.79
C ALA A 91 -7.89 -9.47 -4.00
N TRP A 92 -8.15 -8.45 -3.17
CA TRP A 92 -9.28 -7.56 -3.33
C TRP A 92 -9.26 -6.82 -4.68
N ALA A 93 -8.13 -6.20 -5.04
CA ALA A 93 -7.99 -5.49 -6.30
C ALA A 93 -8.05 -6.43 -7.53
N SER A 94 -7.74 -7.72 -7.32
CA SER A 94 -7.85 -8.76 -8.34
C SER A 94 -9.26 -9.36 -8.46
N GLY A 95 -10.21 -8.93 -7.62
CA GLY A 95 -11.62 -9.29 -7.74
C GLY A 95 -12.14 -10.30 -6.70
N ALA A 96 -11.39 -10.63 -5.64
CA ALA A 96 -11.88 -11.49 -4.56
C ALA A 96 -13.12 -10.92 -3.87
N ASP A 97 -14.12 -11.73 -3.56
CA ASP A 97 -15.36 -11.25 -2.94
C ASP A 97 -15.14 -10.74 -1.52
N TRP A 98 -16.00 -9.82 -1.06
CA TRP A 98 -15.91 -9.22 0.29
C TRP A 98 -15.88 -10.30 1.37
N ALA A 99 -16.82 -11.26 1.28
CA ALA A 99 -16.89 -12.37 2.20
C ALA A 99 -15.65 -13.28 2.14
N GLN A 100 -14.92 -13.36 1.03
CA GLN A 100 -13.68 -14.13 0.98
C GLN A 100 -12.59 -13.42 1.78
N ILE A 101 -12.34 -12.15 1.48
CA ILE A 101 -11.23 -11.41 2.11
C ILE A 101 -11.43 -11.21 3.62
N THR A 102 -12.67 -11.06 4.10
CA THR A 102 -12.95 -10.91 5.54
C THR A 102 -12.92 -12.23 6.30
N ASN A 103 -13.24 -13.36 5.66
CA ASN A 103 -13.12 -14.69 6.29
C ASN A 103 -11.67 -15.20 6.33
N ASP A 104 -10.81 -14.71 5.44
CA ASP A 104 -9.42 -15.17 5.27
C ASP A 104 -8.39 -14.31 6.04
N THR A 105 -8.84 -13.52 7.01
CA THR A 105 -7.99 -12.68 7.86
C THR A 105 -8.45 -12.68 9.31
N SER A 106 -7.54 -12.38 10.24
CA SER A 106 -7.88 -12.11 11.64
C SER A 106 -8.24 -10.64 11.91
N LEU A 107 -8.22 -9.78 10.89
CA LEU A 107 -8.68 -8.40 11.00
C LEU A 107 -10.19 -8.33 11.20
N ASP A 108 -10.64 -7.32 11.94
CA ASP A 108 -12.06 -6.97 11.91
C ASP A 108 -12.43 -6.29 10.58
N GLU A 109 -13.72 -6.29 10.24
CA GLU A 109 -14.18 -5.69 8.98
C GLU A 109 -13.85 -4.20 8.89
N GLY A 110 -13.81 -3.48 10.01
CA GLY A 110 -13.46 -2.06 10.06
C GLY A 110 -12.00 -1.80 9.68
N ASP A 111 -11.09 -2.66 10.13
CA ASP A 111 -9.68 -2.65 9.78
C ASP A 111 -9.49 -2.95 8.30
N VAL A 112 -10.20 -3.95 7.76
CA VAL A 112 -10.18 -4.25 6.33
C VAL A 112 -10.67 -3.05 5.51
N VAL A 113 -11.82 -2.45 5.88
CA VAL A 113 -12.34 -1.24 5.24
C VAL A 113 -11.30 -0.12 5.29
N ARG A 114 -10.68 0.11 6.45
CA ARG A 114 -9.70 1.19 6.65
C ARG A 114 -8.47 1.00 5.77
N VAL A 115 -7.93 -0.21 5.69
CA VAL A 115 -6.78 -0.53 4.82
C VAL A 115 -7.12 -0.28 3.35
N LEU A 116 -8.26 -0.77 2.89
CA LEU A 116 -8.68 -0.63 1.50
C LEU A 116 -8.99 0.82 1.14
N ARG A 117 -9.74 1.55 1.97
CA ARG A 117 -10.04 2.96 1.76
C ARG A 117 -8.77 3.80 1.71
N ARG A 118 -7.90 3.65 2.70
CA ARG A 118 -6.64 4.44 2.75
C ARG A 118 -5.76 4.16 1.54
N THR A 119 -5.71 2.91 1.09
CA THR A 119 -4.97 2.53 -0.13
C THR A 119 -5.60 3.18 -1.37
N ALA A 120 -6.93 3.11 -1.53
CA ALA A 120 -7.63 3.72 -2.66
C ALA A 120 -7.45 5.24 -2.71
N ASP A 121 -7.63 5.92 -1.57
CA ASP A 121 -7.49 7.37 -1.47
C ASP A 121 -6.06 7.81 -1.78
N PHE A 122 -5.05 7.10 -1.25
CA PHE A 122 -3.65 7.40 -1.52
C PHE A 122 -3.32 7.20 -3.00
N LEU A 123 -3.73 6.09 -3.63
CA LEU A 123 -3.54 5.88 -5.07
C LEU A 123 -4.25 6.96 -5.92
N ALA A 124 -5.41 7.43 -5.47
CA ALA A 124 -6.13 8.53 -6.11
C ALA A 124 -5.40 9.87 -5.96
N GLN A 125 -4.56 10.07 -4.94
CA GLN A 125 -3.68 11.22 -4.81
C GLN A 125 -2.41 11.07 -5.66
N VAL A 126 -1.81 9.88 -5.72
CA VAL A 126 -0.60 9.57 -6.50
C VAL A 126 -0.73 10.02 -7.96
N LYS A 127 -1.89 9.78 -8.60
CA LYS A 127 -2.13 10.19 -10.00
C LYS A 127 -2.08 11.70 -10.24
N LEU A 128 -2.17 12.52 -9.18
CA LEU A 128 -2.19 13.99 -9.26
C LEU A 128 -0.80 14.60 -9.03
N VAL A 129 0.19 13.81 -8.61
CA VAL A 129 1.53 14.29 -8.27
C VAL A 129 2.41 14.35 -9.52
N GLY A 130 2.45 15.51 -10.19
CA GLY A 130 3.16 15.66 -11.48
C GLY A 130 4.67 15.39 -11.48
N ALA A 131 5.31 15.21 -10.32
CA ALA A 131 6.72 14.84 -10.21
C ALA A 131 6.97 13.33 -10.28
N LEU A 132 5.92 12.49 -10.28
CA LEU A 132 6.05 11.04 -10.34
C LEU A 132 6.15 10.53 -11.78
N PRO A 133 6.70 9.32 -12.00
CA PRO A 133 6.80 8.74 -13.34
C PRO A 133 5.44 8.56 -14.02
N ASP A 134 5.35 8.85 -15.33
CA ASP A 134 4.08 8.78 -16.09
C ASP A 134 3.42 7.40 -16.05
N GLN A 135 4.22 6.33 -16.10
CA GLN A 135 3.73 4.96 -15.99
C GLN A 135 3.00 4.73 -14.66
N LEU A 136 3.51 5.32 -13.58
CA LEU A 136 2.92 5.20 -12.25
C LEU A 136 1.56 5.90 -12.18
N HIS A 137 1.36 7.04 -12.85
CA HIS A 137 0.05 7.71 -12.89
C HIS A 137 -1.04 6.82 -13.48
N GLY A 138 -0.75 6.20 -14.63
CA GLY A 138 -1.70 5.32 -15.31
C GLY A 138 -2.05 4.09 -14.48
N THR A 139 -1.03 3.44 -13.91
CA THR A 139 -1.21 2.26 -13.06
C THR A 139 -1.92 2.61 -11.75
N ALA A 140 -1.55 3.71 -11.08
CA ALA A 140 -2.18 4.17 -9.85
C ALA A 140 -3.66 4.52 -10.05
N SER A 141 -4.00 5.17 -11.17
CA SER A 141 -5.40 5.48 -11.47
C SER A 141 -6.24 4.21 -11.70
N LYS A 142 -5.66 3.14 -12.27
CA LYS A 142 -6.36 1.85 -12.43
C LYS A 142 -6.47 1.14 -11.08
N ALA A 143 -5.39 1.10 -10.32
CA ALA A 143 -5.33 0.48 -9.00
C ALA A 143 -6.36 1.10 -8.04
N ALA A 144 -6.45 2.42 -7.99
CA ALA A 144 -7.44 3.13 -7.18
C ALA A 144 -8.87 2.66 -7.45
N LYS A 145 -9.25 2.51 -8.73
CA LYS A 145 -10.58 2.05 -9.14
C LYS A 145 -10.85 0.58 -8.80
N LEU A 146 -9.81 -0.26 -8.84
CA LEU A 146 -9.95 -1.68 -8.49
C LEU A 146 -10.18 -1.87 -6.99
N VAL A 147 -9.53 -1.04 -6.17
CA VAL A 147 -9.70 -1.07 -4.71
C VAL A 147 -11.01 -0.39 -4.30
N ASP A 148 -11.37 0.74 -4.92
CA ASP A 148 -12.59 1.49 -4.64
C ASP A 148 -13.82 0.89 -5.35
N ARG A 149 -14.21 -0.31 -4.91
CA ARG A 149 -15.43 -1.01 -5.36
C ARG A 149 -16.30 -1.42 -4.17
N PRO A 150 -17.59 -1.75 -4.37
CA PRO A 150 -18.48 -2.16 -3.27
C PRO A 150 -17.90 -3.31 -2.45
N PRO A 151 -18.01 -3.28 -1.11
CA PRO A 151 -18.74 -2.30 -0.30
C PRO A 151 -17.95 -1.01 -0.01
N ILE A 152 -16.66 -0.96 -0.33
CA ILE A 152 -15.79 0.18 0.01
C ILE A 152 -16.29 1.47 -0.63
N ALA A 153 -16.63 1.45 -1.92
CA ALA A 153 -17.16 2.61 -2.63
C ALA A 153 -18.43 3.19 -1.98
N ASP A 154 -19.33 2.31 -1.49
CA ASP A 154 -20.64 2.71 -0.96
C ASP A 154 -20.55 3.40 0.41
N LEU A 155 -19.46 3.16 1.15
CA LEU A 155 -19.21 3.77 2.46
C LEU A 155 -18.79 5.25 2.39
N ALA A 156 -18.53 5.80 1.19
CA ALA A 156 -18.11 7.20 1.01
C ALA A 156 -19.31 8.17 0.98
N VAL A 157 -20.54 7.65 1.03
CA VAL A 157 -21.77 8.43 0.96
C VAL A 157 -22.25 8.76 2.38
N TYR A 158 -21.61 9.73 3.04
CA TYR A 158 -22.11 10.32 4.30
C TYR A 158 -21.79 11.82 4.40
#